data_AF-A0A1L8DY15-F1
#
_entry.id   AF-A0A1L8DY15-F1
#
_cell.length_a   1.000
_cell.length_b   1.000
_cell.length_c   1.000
_cell.angle_alpha   90.00
_cell.angle_beta   90.00
_cell.angle_gamma   90.00
#
_symmetry.space_group_name_H-M   'P 1'
#
loop_
_entity.id
_entity.type
_entity.pdbx_description
1 polymer ?
#
loop_
_entity_poly.entity_id
_entity_poly.type
_entity_poly.pdbx_seq_one_letter_code
_entity_poly.pdbx_strand_id
1 'polypeptide(L)'
;PSRVILVLKLHQNVNYPLNLCNMDFFAPLVYGADEKFADSSNISVILAPQERATFSCEPAFFKSFPKTRTITAKCIGGDELELEDGTREKWSKSFACDLRAVEEVLTRNLEGCPREAESSEFGYVNPFTKKSIIIGEACYNITKGQIIFVHARASEEGIKMENQDYLIRGSHPDTRSKVDFFKALRYDAIYDRYKHTIGPPATILSLIYRSLLTAPMIAQPQLQLMTRLTWNYAISHSDESLKDWIVLRDGVEKFTAGNDADVWVGTSGVAKVVGVAGNQWDFYLQHPKFPVPKYHWIIVKVGNKASGFLFRNIPPFMSTH
;
A
#
# COMPACT_ATOMS: atom_id res chain seq x y z
N PRO A 1 59.27 13.24 -1.24
CA PRO A 1 58.68 12.27 -0.28
C PRO A 1 57.26 12.72 0.12
N SER A 2 56.32 12.51 -0.79
CA SER A 2 54.92 12.90 -0.60
C SER A 2 54.18 11.77 0.08
N ARG A 3 53.75 12.03 1.32
CA ARG A 3 53.02 11.10 2.17
C ARG A 3 51.69 10.73 1.51
N VAL A 4 51.54 9.45 1.20
CA VAL A 4 50.25 8.84 0.84
C VAL A 4 49.37 8.87 2.09
N ILE A 5 48.30 9.66 2.04
CA ILE A 5 47.22 9.60 3.03
C ILE A 5 46.39 8.37 2.66
N LEU A 6 46.64 7.27 3.37
CA LEU A 6 45.70 6.16 3.49
C LEU A 6 44.44 6.71 4.17
N VAL A 7 43.44 7.09 3.38
CA VAL A 7 42.08 7.28 3.91
C VAL A 7 41.56 5.88 4.21
N LEU A 8 41.77 5.44 5.46
CA LEU A 8 41.04 4.35 6.07
C LEU A 8 39.54 4.64 5.87
N LYS A 9 38.89 3.94 4.94
CA LYS A 9 37.43 3.85 4.88
C LYS A 9 36.96 3.13 6.15
N LEU A 10 36.86 3.88 7.24
CA LEU A 10 36.30 3.41 8.50
C LEU A 10 34.83 3.03 8.27
N HIS A 11 34.56 1.74 8.48
CA HIS A 11 33.27 1.10 8.76
C HIS A 11 32.03 1.99 8.64
N GLN A 12 31.46 2.05 7.44
CA GLN A 12 30.15 2.70 7.22
C GLN A 12 29.04 1.66 7.35
N ASN A 13 27.89 2.07 7.92
CA ASN A 13 26.67 1.27 7.97
C ASN A 13 26.20 0.90 6.56
N VAL A 14 25.59 -0.28 6.40
CA VAL A 14 24.89 -0.64 5.16
C VAL A 14 23.51 0.01 5.18
N ASN A 15 23.23 0.81 4.16
CA ASN A 15 21.93 1.43 3.97
C ASN A 15 21.10 0.61 2.99
N TYR A 16 20.01 0.01 3.46
CA TYR A 16 19.12 -0.79 2.64
C TYR A 16 17.84 -0.01 2.30
N PRO A 17 17.76 0.64 1.15
CA PRO A 17 16.57 1.40 0.76
C PRO A 17 15.42 0.46 0.40
N LEU A 18 14.36 0.53 1.21
CA LEU A 18 13.10 -0.19 1.08
C LEU A 18 12.12 0.51 0.11
N ASN A 19 12.25 1.83 -0.07
CA ASN A 19 11.46 2.59 -1.03
C ASN A 19 12.39 3.25 -2.07
N LEU A 20 12.38 2.74 -3.30
CA LEU A 20 13.03 3.39 -4.42
C LEU A 20 12.02 3.45 -5.55
N CYS A 21 11.59 4.67 -5.88
CA CYS A 21 10.82 4.99 -7.09
C CYS A 21 11.43 4.47 -8.41
N ASN A 22 12.61 3.82 -8.38
CA ASN A 22 13.37 3.33 -9.53
C ASN A 22 13.59 1.82 -9.57
N MET A 23 12.98 1.03 -8.66
CA MET A 23 13.16 -0.42 -8.62
C MET A 23 11.86 -1.12 -9.04
N ASP A 24 11.86 -1.73 -10.23
CA ASP A 24 10.74 -2.51 -10.81
C ASP A 24 10.49 -3.87 -10.10
N PHE A 25 10.75 -3.96 -8.78
CA PHE A 25 10.67 -5.23 -8.06
C PHE A 25 10.19 -5.07 -6.62
N PHE A 26 9.84 -6.19 -5.98
CA PHE A 26 9.32 -6.21 -4.61
C PHE A 26 10.46 -6.39 -3.60
N ALA A 27 10.50 -5.51 -2.61
CA ALA A 27 11.47 -5.56 -1.53
C ALA A 27 11.16 -6.71 -0.57
N PRO A 28 12.16 -7.47 -0.09
CA PRO A 28 11.99 -8.43 0.99
C PRO A 28 11.69 -7.73 2.32
N LEU A 29 11.05 -8.47 3.21
CA LEU A 29 10.94 -8.15 4.64
C LEU A 29 12.31 -8.24 5.29
N VAL A 30 12.55 -7.45 6.33
CA VAL A 30 13.81 -7.47 7.07
C VAL A 30 13.54 -7.74 8.53
N TYR A 31 14.28 -8.69 9.06
CA TYR A 31 14.27 -9.05 10.47
C TYR A 31 15.65 -8.83 11.05
N GLY A 32 15.70 -8.23 12.23
CA GLY A 32 16.93 -8.04 13.00
C GLY A 32 17.47 -9.35 13.55
N ALA A 33 18.63 -9.27 14.22
CA ALA A 33 19.24 -10.43 14.87
C ALA A 33 18.42 -10.98 16.05
N ASP A 34 17.50 -10.18 16.59
CA ASP A 34 16.52 -10.58 17.61
C ASP A 34 15.28 -11.27 17.02
N GLU A 35 15.29 -11.58 15.73
CA GLU A 35 14.19 -12.18 14.96
C GLU A 35 12.93 -11.30 14.92
N LYS A 36 13.03 -10.07 15.42
CA LYS A 36 11.96 -9.10 15.34
C LYS A 36 11.98 -8.39 14.02
N PHE A 37 10.81 -7.93 13.66
CA PHE A 37 10.64 -7.14 12.46
C PHE A 37 11.39 -5.82 12.63
N ALA A 38 12.26 -5.49 11.67
CA ALA A 38 13.02 -4.26 11.76
C ALA A 38 12.05 -3.07 11.68
N ASP A 39 12.02 -2.25 12.73
CA ASP A 39 11.21 -1.03 12.76
C ASP A 39 11.74 -0.07 11.69
N SER A 40 11.06 -0.07 10.55
CA SER A 40 11.42 0.68 9.36
C SER A 40 10.75 2.04 9.43
N SER A 41 11.10 2.82 10.45
CA SER A 41 10.64 4.21 10.56
C SER A 41 11.17 5.09 9.42
N ASN A 42 12.03 4.55 8.54
CA ASN A 42 12.57 5.22 7.37
C ASN A 42 12.45 4.33 6.12
N ILE A 43 12.53 5.01 4.96
CA ILE A 43 12.68 4.48 3.60
C ILE A 43 13.85 3.49 3.45
N SER A 44 14.61 3.23 4.52
CA SER A 44 15.69 2.25 4.54
C SER A 44 15.89 1.58 5.90
N VAL A 45 16.44 0.36 5.87
CA VAL A 45 17.02 -0.31 7.05
C VAL A 45 18.51 0.01 7.10
N ILE A 46 19.01 0.43 8.25
CA ILE A 46 20.43 0.71 8.45
C ILE A 46 21.00 -0.43 9.29
N LEU A 47 21.93 -1.20 8.72
CA LEU A 47 22.65 -2.26 9.43
C LEU A 47 24.03 -1.77 9.83
N ALA A 48 24.32 -1.82 11.13
CA ALA A 48 25.64 -1.55 11.66
C ALA A 48 26.66 -2.57 11.14
N PRO A 49 27.95 -2.21 11.04
CA PRO A 49 29.01 -3.16 10.72
C PRO A 49 28.94 -4.39 11.62
N GLN A 50 29.04 -5.57 11.01
CA GLN A 50 28.95 -6.89 11.63
C GLN A 50 27.55 -7.30 12.12
N GLU A 51 26.55 -6.42 12.00
CA GLU A 51 25.15 -6.75 12.31
C GLU A 51 24.61 -7.76 11.29
N ARG A 52 23.79 -8.70 11.79
CA ARG A 52 23.11 -9.70 10.97
C ARG A 52 21.66 -9.32 10.79
N ALA A 53 21.14 -9.55 9.59
CA ALA A 53 19.73 -9.42 9.28
C ALA A 53 19.27 -10.58 8.41
N THR A 54 18.00 -10.96 8.58
CA THR A 54 17.34 -11.94 7.73
C THR A 54 16.38 -11.23 6.79
N PHE A 55 16.62 -11.39 5.50
CA PHE A 55 15.74 -10.95 4.43
C PHE A 55 14.75 -12.07 4.13
N SER A 56 13.46 -11.76 4.06
CA SER A 56 12.40 -12.74 3.80
C SER A 56 11.50 -12.30 2.66
N CYS A 57 11.29 -13.21 1.71
CA CYS A 57 10.25 -13.10 0.70
C CYS A 57 9.02 -13.97 1.02
N GLU A 58 9.00 -14.69 2.14
CA GLU A 58 7.89 -15.57 2.54
C GLU A 58 6.53 -14.83 2.49
N PRO A 59 5.51 -15.37 1.81
CA PRO A 59 5.39 -16.76 1.32
C PRO A 59 6.05 -17.05 -0.05
N ALA A 60 6.57 -16.04 -0.74
CA ALA A 60 7.20 -16.12 -2.04
C ALA A 60 8.71 -16.44 -1.98
N PHE A 61 9.36 -16.43 -3.15
CA PHE A 61 10.79 -16.72 -3.32
C PHE A 61 11.57 -15.49 -3.74
N PHE A 62 12.89 -15.52 -3.56
CA PHE A 62 13.80 -14.55 -4.16
C PHE A 62 13.93 -14.76 -5.67
N LYS A 63 13.95 -13.65 -6.42
CA LYS A 63 14.04 -13.63 -7.88
C LYS A 63 15.37 -14.20 -8.40
N SER A 64 16.49 -13.81 -7.77
CA SER A 64 17.82 -14.27 -8.18
C SER A 64 18.32 -15.49 -7.41
N PHE A 65 17.59 -15.94 -6.40
CA PHE A 65 17.89 -17.16 -5.64
C PHE A 65 16.68 -18.10 -5.68
N PRO A 66 16.47 -18.82 -6.80
CA PRO A 66 15.28 -19.64 -6.99
C PRO A 66 15.11 -20.66 -5.86
N LYS A 67 13.89 -20.85 -5.39
CA LYS A 67 13.53 -21.73 -4.26
C LYS A 67 14.00 -21.27 -2.87
N THR A 68 14.73 -20.16 -2.78
CA THR A 68 15.10 -19.56 -1.50
C THR A 68 14.03 -18.58 -1.08
N ARG A 69 13.56 -18.67 0.17
CA ARG A 69 12.54 -17.76 0.73
C ARG A 69 13.08 -16.81 1.79
N THR A 70 14.17 -17.21 2.43
CA THR A 70 14.88 -16.44 3.44
C THR A 70 16.36 -16.43 3.16
N ILE A 71 17.00 -15.28 3.29
CA ILE A 71 18.45 -15.11 3.18
C ILE A 71 18.91 -14.37 4.41
N THR A 72 19.83 -14.96 5.18
CA THR A 72 20.52 -14.25 6.25
C THR A 72 21.82 -13.68 5.70
N ALA A 73 22.08 -12.41 6.00
CA ALA A 73 23.34 -11.79 5.65
C ALA A 73 23.88 -10.92 6.79
N LYS A 74 25.19 -10.73 6.76
CA LYS A 74 25.95 -9.91 7.71
C LYS A 74 26.48 -8.68 7.00
N CYS A 75 26.30 -7.52 7.60
CA CYS A 75 26.90 -6.28 7.13
C CYS A 75 28.43 -6.35 7.31
N ILE A 76 29.19 -6.25 6.22
CA ILE A 76 30.67 -6.22 6.27
C ILE A 76 31.25 -4.81 6.09
N GLY A 77 30.38 -3.82 5.80
CA GLY A 77 30.69 -2.39 5.73
C GLY A 77 30.55 -1.83 4.30
N GLY A 78 30.16 -0.55 4.21
CA GLY A 78 29.81 0.06 2.92
C GLY A 78 28.43 -0.44 2.45
N ASP A 79 28.31 -0.92 1.21
CA ASP A 79 27.08 -1.51 0.64
C ASP A 79 27.17 -3.04 0.45
N GLU A 80 28.13 -3.67 1.13
CA GLU A 80 28.43 -5.10 0.99
C GLU A 80 27.88 -5.93 2.17
N LEU A 81 27.25 -7.04 1.80
CA LEU A 81 26.65 -8.03 2.66
C LEU A 81 27.38 -9.37 2.44
N GLU A 82 27.70 -10.07 3.52
CA GLU A 82 28.22 -11.44 3.47
C GLU A 82 27.09 -12.41 3.83
N LEU A 83 26.74 -13.29 2.90
CA LEU A 83 25.73 -14.33 3.06
C LEU A 83 26.25 -15.45 3.99
N GLU A 84 25.36 -16.33 4.46
CA GLU A 84 25.73 -17.44 5.34
C GLU A 84 26.74 -18.43 4.72
N ASP A 85 26.74 -18.57 3.40
CA ASP A 85 27.69 -19.41 2.66
C ASP A 85 29.06 -18.74 2.43
N GLY A 86 29.25 -17.52 2.95
CA GLY A 86 30.46 -16.71 2.79
C GLY A 86 30.50 -15.90 1.49
N THR A 87 29.47 -15.99 0.65
CA THR A 87 29.37 -15.18 -0.58
C THR A 87 29.21 -13.71 -0.23
N ARG A 88 29.98 -12.85 -0.88
CA ARG A 88 29.85 -11.39 -0.74
C ARG A 88 29.02 -10.81 -1.86
N GLU A 89 27.93 -10.18 -1.48
CA GLU A 89 26.99 -9.55 -2.37
C GLU A 89 26.86 -8.06 -2.06
N LYS A 90 26.59 -7.27 -3.09
CA LYS A 90 26.17 -5.89 -2.89
C LYS A 90 24.66 -5.82 -2.84
N TRP A 91 24.14 -4.84 -2.11
CA TRP A 91 22.73 -4.52 -2.19
C TRP A 91 22.33 -4.30 -3.66
N SER A 92 21.42 -5.14 -4.18
CA SER A 92 21.08 -5.17 -5.60
C SER A 92 19.73 -5.83 -5.84
N LYS A 93 19.32 -5.88 -7.12
CA LYS A 93 18.17 -6.66 -7.62
C LYS A 93 18.21 -8.13 -7.20
N SER A 94 19.36 -8.66 -6.79
CA SER A 94 19.47 -10.07 -6.38
C SER A 94 18.65 -10.41 -5.15
N PHE A 95 18.43 -9.45 -4.26
CA PHE A 95 17.60 -9.62 -3.06
C PHE A 95 16.11 -9.35 -3.32
N ALA A 96 15.71 -9.09 -4.56
CA ALA A 96 14.31 -8.89 -4.90
C ALA A 96 13.48 -10.17 -4.71
N CYS A 97 12.22 -10.02 -4.33
CA CYS A 97 11.26 -11.11 -4.36
C CYS A 97 10.72 -11.31 -5.80
N ASP A 98 10.55 -12.57 -6.20
CA ASP A 98 9.98 -12.98 -7.50
C ASP A 98 8.52 -12.57 -7.63
N LEU A 99 7.81 -12.66 -6.50
CA LEU A 99 6.48 -12.09 -6.27
C LEU A 99 6.52 -11.18 -5.03
N ARG A 100 5.35 -10.81 -4.50
CA ARG A 100 5.26 -9.84 -3.42
C ARG A 100 5.56 -10.55 -2.10
N ALA A 101 6.32 -9.90 -1.22
CA ALA A 101 6.56 -10.44 0.12
C ALA A 101 5.30 -10.36 1.00
N VAL A 102 4.38 -9.46 0.67
CA VAL A 102 3.04 -9.38 1.25
C VAL A 102 2.08 -9.95 0.22
N GLU A 103 1.25 -10.90 0.61
CA GLU A 103 0.26 -11.54 -0.26
C GLU A 103 -1.17 -11.19 0.17
N GLU A 104 -2.06 -11.16 -0.82
CA GLU A 104 -3.48 -10.89 -0.66
C GLU A 104 -4.27 -12.16 -0.99
N VAL A 105 -5.12 -12.61 -0.07
CA VAL A 105 -5.95 -13.81 -0.23
C VAL A 105 -7.42 -13.49 0.00
N LEU A 106 -8.29 -14.19 -0.70
CA LEU A 106 -9.73 -14.15 -0.55
C LEU A 106 -10.13 -14.77 0.77
N THR A 107 -10.87 -14.01 1.56
CA THR A 107 -11.46 -14.46 2.81
C THR A 107 -12.98 -14.46 2.68
N ARG A 108 -13.66 -15.32 3.43
CA ARG A 108 -15.13 -15.38 3.44
C ARG A 108 -15.63 -14.70 4.71
N ASN A 109 -16.60 -13.80 4.56
CA ASN A 109 -17.31 -13.15 5.66
C ASN A 109 -16.45 -12.20 6.51
N LEU A 110 -15.75 -11.28 5.86
CA LEU A 110 -15.19 -10.14 6.56
C LEU A 110 -16.33 -9.28 7.16
N GLU A 111 -16.21 -8.92 8.44
CA GLU A 111 -17.25 -8.14 9.12
C GLU A 111 -17.47 -6.79 8.42
N GLY A 112 -18.74 -6.40 8.25
CA GLY A 112 -19.10 -5.20 7.51
C GLY A 112 -18.98 -5.32 5.99
N CYS A 113 -18.51 -6.45 5.45
CA CYS A 113 -18.46 -6.68 4.00
C CYS A 113 -19.77 -7.31 3.49
N PRO A 114 -20.49 -6.67 2.54
CA PRO A 114 -21.71 -7.22 1.97
C PRO A 114 -21.47 -8.55 1.23
N ARG A 115 -22.51 -9.40 1.15
CA ARG A 115 -22.40 -10.74 0.52
C ARG A 115 -22.08 -10.70 -0.98
N GLU A 116 -22.49 -9.63 -1.65
CA GLU A 116 -22.23 -9.39 -3.07
C GLU A 116 -20.84 -8.77 -3.33
N ALA A 117 -20.10 -8.44 -2.27
CA ALA A 117 -18.74 -7.94 -2.37
C ALA A 117 -17.72 -9.06 -2.13
N GLU A 118 -16.51 -8.84 -2.60
CA GLU A 118 -15.37 -9.69 -2.34
C GLU A 118 -14.58 -9.13 -1.15
N SER A 119 -14.24 -10.00 -0.21
CA SER A 119 -13.36 -9.69 0.91
C SER A 119 -11.99 -10.32 0.72
N SER A 120 -10.94 -9.57 1.03
CA SER A 120 -9.57 -10.05 1.07
C SER A 120 -8.89 -9.74 2.39
N GLU A 121 -8.00 -10.63 2.81
CA GLU A 121 -7.03 -10.45 3.88
C GLU A 121 -5.64 -10.34 3.22
N PHE A 122 -4.75 -9.53 3.77
CA PHE A 122 -3.38 -9.46 3.27
C PHE A 122 -2.36 -9.33 4.39
N GLY A 123 -1.19 -9.88 4.14
CA GLY A 123 -0.18 -10.06 5.16
C GLY A 123 1.06 -10.75 4.64
N TYR A 124 1.92 -11.18 5.56
CA TYR A 124 3.15 -11.91 5.24
C TYR A 124 3.33 -13.11 6.16
N VAL A 125 4.26 -14.00 5.83
CA VAL A 125 4.63 -15.11 6.71
C VAL A 125 5.90 -14.73 7.46
N ASN A 126 5.83 -14.73 8.80
CA ASN A 126 7.00 -14.57 9.64
C ASN A 126 7.82 -15.87 9.58
N PRO A 127 9.08 -15.83 9.10
CA PRO A 127 9.88 -17.03 8.87
C PRO A 127 10.33 -17.72 10.17
N PHE A 128 10.30 -17.03 11.31
CA PHE A 128 10.72 -17.56 12.61
C PHE A 128 9.55 -18.19 13.36
N THR A 129 8.42 -17.48 13.44
CA THR A 129 7.23 -18.00 14.14
C THR A 129 6.43 -18.98 13.28
N LYS A 130 6.69 -19.03 11.96
CA LYS A 130 5.92 -19.82 10.98
C LYS A 130 4.42 -19.52 11.03
N LYS A 131 4.08 -18.24 11.24
CA LYS A 131 2.72 -17.73 11.25
C LYS A 131 2.50 -16.76 10.10
N SER A 132 1.31 -16.80 9.52
CA SER A 132 0.82 -15.74 8.65
C SER A 132 0.34 -14.59 9.53
N ILE A 133 0.98 -13.44 9.41
CA ILE A 133 0.61 -12.21 10.11
C ILE A 133 -0.24 -11.38 9.16
N ILE A 134 -1.53 -11.26 9.46
CA ILE A 134 -2.49 -10.48 8.67
C ILE A 134 -2.44 -9.05 9.18
N ILE A 135 -2.00 -8.12 8.33
CA ILE A 135 -1.78 -6.70 8.68
C ILE A 135 -2.89 -5.81 8.15
N GLY A 136 -3.77 -6.35 7.31
CA GLY A 136 -4.91 -5.62 6.78
C GLY A 136 -5.93 -6.48 6.08
N GLU A 137 -7.09 -5.85 5.85
CA GLU A 137 -8.27 -6.47 5.28
C GLU A 137 -8.93 -5.46 4.33
N ALA A 138 -9.58 -5.94 3.28
CA ALA A 138 -10.27 -5.09 2.33
C ALA A 138 -11.60 -5.70 1.91
N CYS A 139 -12.58 -4.84 1.67
CA CYS A 139 -13.88 -5.20 1.11
C CYS A 139 -14.14 -4.39 -0.15
N TYR A 140 -14.41 -5.08 -1.25
CA TYR A 140 -14.48 -4.49 -2.56
C TYR A 140 -15.59 -5.13 -3.42
N ASN A 141 -16.43 -4.31 -4.03
CA ASN A 141 -17.44 -4.78 -4.96
C ASN A 141 -16.86 -4.87 -6.38
N ILE A 142 -16.45 -6.07 -6.79
CA ILE A 142 -15.85 -6.34 -8.11
C ILE A 142 -16.77 -5.94 -9.26
N THR A 143 -18.05 -6.28 -9.14
CA THR A 143 -19.02 -6.00 -10.18
C THR A 143 -19.17 -4.50 -10.42
N LYS A 144 -19.18 -3.71 -9.35
CA LYS A 144 -19.36 -2.25 -9.42
C LYS A 144 -18.08 -1.47 -9.57
N GLY A 145 -16.90 -2.02 -9.34
CA GLY A 145 -15.70 -1.19 -9.38
C GLY A 145 -15.41 -0.44 -8.07
N GLN A 146 -16.02 -0.82 -6.93
CA GLN A 146 -16.13 0.05 -5.75
C GLN A 146 -15.42 -0.50 -4.51
N ILE A 147 -14.55 0.32 -3.92
CA ILE A 147 -13.96 0.08 -2.60
C ILE A 147 -14.97 0.41 -1.51
N ILE A 148 -15.32 -0.57 -0.70
CA ILE A 148 -16.24 -0.38 0.42
C ILE A 148 -15.43 0.09 1.62
N PHE A 149 -14.44 -0.69 2.03
CA PHE A 149 -13.46 -0.29 3.04
C PHE A 149 -12.14 -1.04 2.90
N VAL A 150 -11.11 -0.48 3.52
CA VAL A 150 -9.82 -1.10 3.81
C VAL A 150 -9.52 -0.85 5.28
N HIS A 151 -9.12 -1.89 5.99
CA HIS A 151 -8.67 -1.87 7.36
C HIS A 151 -7.18 -2.20 7.39
N ALA A 152 -6.40 -1.43 8.13
CA ALA A 152 -4.98 -1.67 8.31
C ALA A 152 -4.59 -1.48 9.78
N ARG A 153 -3.73 -2.37 10.27
CA ARG A 153 -3.09 -2.25 11.57
C ARG A 153 -1.58 -2.49 11.43
N ALA A 154 -0.82 -1.50 11.88
CA ALA A 154 0.62 -1.43 11.75
C ALA A 154 1.32 -1.92 13.03
N SER A 155 1.02 -3.14 13.49
CA SER A 155 1.60 -3.73 14.71
C SER A 155 2.26 -5.08 14.41
N GLU A 156 3.24 -5.50 15.23
CA GLU A 156 3.91 -6.81 15.08
C GLU A 156 2.94 -7.99 15.08
N GLU A 157 1.85 -7.89 15.86
CA GLU A 157 0.81 -8.91 15.96
C GLU A 157 -0.17 -8.91 14.78
N GLY A 158 -0.16 -7.85 13.95
CA GLY A 158 -1.17 -7.59 12.95
C GLY A 158 -2.60 -7.46 13.53
N ILE A 159 -3.58 -7.55 12.64
CA ILE A 159 -5.01 -7.68 13.00
C ILE A 159 -5.31 -9.09 13.48
N LYS A 160 -4.65 -10.08 12.88
CA LYS A 160 -4.93 -11.50 13.06
C LYS A 160 -3.69 -12.33 12.73
N MET A 161 -3.54 -13.45 13.43
CA MET A 161 -2.52 -14.44 13.16
C MET A 161 -3.14 -15.75 12.71
N GLU A 162 -2.57 -16.33 11.67
CA GLU A 162 -3.01 -17.59 11.08
C GLU A 162 -1.85 -18.58 10.94
N ASN A 163 -2.16 -19.82 10.60
CA ASN A 163 -1.14 -20.79 10.17
C ASN A 163 -0.42 -20.27 8.90
N GLN A 164 0.89 -20.50 8.77
CA GLN A 164 1.69 -20.18 7.56
C GLN A 164 1.00 -20.57 6.24
N ASP A 165 0.25 -21.67 6.21
CA ASP A 165 -0.41 -22.16 5.00
C ASP A 165 -1.52 -21.22 4.49
N TYR A 166 -2.05 -20.33 5.35
CA TYR A 166 -3.19 -19.46 5.02
C TYR A 166 -2.87 -18.54 3.84
N LEU A 167 -1.74 -17.80 3.90
CA LEU A 167 -1.31 -16.93 2.80
C LEU A 167 -0.69 -17.69 1.63
N ILE A 168 -0.17 -18.90 1.86
CA ILE A 168 0.49 -19.72 0.82
C ILE A 168 -0.55 -20.39 -0.08
N ARG A 169 -1.65 -20.88 0.49
CA ARG A 169 -2.66 -21.70 -0.22
C ARG A 169 -3.98 -20.98 -0.42
N GLY A 170 -4.12 -19.77 0.12
CA GLY A 170 -5.31 -18.95 -0.07
C GLY A 170 -5.56 -18.67 -1.55
N SER A 171 -6.83 -18.54 -1.91
CA SER A 171 -7.19 -18.09 -3.26
C SER A 171 -6.83 -16.61 -3.39
N HIS A 172 -6.29 -16.17 -4.52
CA HIS A 172 -5.91 -14.76 -4.71
C HIS A 172 -6.95 -14.03 -5.57
N PRO A 173 -7.18 -12.71 -5.35
CA PRO A 173 -8.07 -11.92 -6.20
C PRO A 173 -7.60 -11.83 -7.65
N ASP A 174 -8.55 -11.73 -8.59
CA ASP A 174 -8.24 -11.57 -10.01
C ASP A 174 -7.60 -10.20 -10.29
N THR A 175 -6.35 -10.22 -10.76
CA THR A 175 -5.59 -9.02 -11.12
C THR A 175 -6.18 -8.27 -12.31
N ARG A 176 -7.00 -8.93 -13.15
CA ARG A 176 -7.65 -8.31 -14.31
C ARG A 176 -8.52 -7.12 -13.92
N SER A 177 -9.24 -7.25 -12.81
CA SER A 177 -10.10 -6.17 -12.31
C SER A 177 -9.27 -4.92 -11.98
N LYS A 178 -8.07 -5.08 -11.38
CA LYS A 178 -7.14 -3.96 -11.08
C LYS A 178 -6.67 -3.30 -12.36
N VAL A 179 -6.29 -4.09 -13.35
CA VAL A 179 -5.87 -3.59 -14.67
C VAL A 179 -6.99 -2.78 -15.35
N ASP A 180 -8.23 -3.28 -15.30
CA ASP A 180 -9.38 -2.59 -15.88
C ASP A 180 -9.67 -1.26 -15.16
N PHE A 181 -9.49 -1.22 -13.83
CA PHE A 181 -9.56 0.01 -13.07
C PHE A 181 -8.50 1.04 -13.52
N PHE A 182 -7.23 0.64 -13.60
CA PHE A 182 -6.16 1.54 -14.03
C PHE A 182 -6.34 2.03 -15.47
N LYS A 183 -6.90 1.20 -16.36
CA LYS A 183 -7.32 1.65 -17.70
C LYS A 183 -8.44 2.69 -17.63
N ALA A 184 -9.43 2.50 -16.75
CA ALA A 184 -10.55 3.42 -16.58
C ALA A 184 -10.13 4.77 -15.99
N LEU A 185 -9.06 4.82 -15.18
CA LEU A 185 -8.44 6.04 -14.65
C LEU A 185 -7.71 6.90 -15.68
N ARG A 186 -7.44 6.38 -16.88
CA ARG A 186 -6.68 7.15 -17.88
C ARG A 186 -7.48 8.37 -18.35
N TYR A 187 -6.85 9.54 -18.24
CA TYR A 187 -7.48 10.84 -18.52
C TYR A 187 -8.04 10.95 -19.94
N ASP A 188 -7.33 10.43 -20.95
CA ASP A 188 -7.79 10.38 -22.34
C ASP A 188 -9.13 9.64 -22.47
N ALA A 189 -9.23 8.48 -21.83
CA ALA A 189 -10.46 7.68 -21.84
C ALA A 189 -11.62 8.36 -21.10
N ILE A 190 -11.36 9.05 -19.98
CA ILE A 190 -12.39 9.83 -19.27
C ILE A 190 -12.84 11.01 -20.13
N TYR A 191 -11.90 11.76 -20.69
CA TYR A 191 -12.16 12.93 -21.52
C TYR A 191 -13.07 12.59 -22.70
N ASP A 192 -12.69 11.57 -23.48
CA ASP A 192 -13.46 11.17 -24.66
C ASP A 192 -14.89 10.73 -24.33
N ARG A 193 -15.10 10.12 -23.16
CA ARG A 193 -16.43 9.70 -22.69
C ARG A 193 -17.32 10.87 -22.28
N TYR A 194 -16.76 11.93 -21.70
CA TYR A 194 -17.53 12.96 -21.02
C TYR A 194 -17.50 14.35 -21.64
N LYS A 195 -16.68 14.59 -22.66
CA LYS A 195 -16.57 15.88 -23.36
C LYS A 195 -17.91 16.43 -23.87
N HIS A 196 -18.84 15.56 -24.29
CA HIS A 196 -20.17 15.97 -24.77
C HIS A 196 -21.18 16.22 -23.65
N THR A 197 -20.93 15.70 -22.44
CA THR A 197 -21.84 15.76 -21.30
C THR A 197 -21.49 16.90 -20.33
N ILE A 198 -20.20 17.22 -20.22
CA ILE A 198 -19.65 18.12 -19.17
C ILE A 198 -19.01 19.39 -19.77
N GLY A 199 -18.72 19.41 -21.07
CA GLY A 199 -18.20 20.60 -21.77
C GLY A 199 -16.68 20.55 -22.05
N PRO A 200 -16.10 21.68 -22.50
CA PRO A 200 -14.76 21.74 -23.11
C PRO A 200 -13.59 21.52 -22.13
N PRO A 201 -12.40 21.11 -22.62
CA PRO A 201 -11.18 20.75 -21.86
C PRO A 201 -10.80 21.59 -20.65
N ALA A 202 -10.96 22.91 -20.73
CA ALA A 202 -10.61 23.83 -19.66
C ALA A 202 -11.50 23.68 -18.40
N THR A 203 -12.69 23.09 -18.55
CA THR A 203 -13.64 22.76 -17.48
C THR A 203 -13.61 21.28 -17.09
N ILE A 204 -12.67 20.50 -17.60
CA ILE A 204 -12.72 19.05 -17.50
C ILE A 204 -12.11 18.54 -16.21
N LEU A 205 -12.92 17.71 -15.57
CA LEU A 205 -12.63 16.82 -14.46
C LEU A 205 -11.15 16.44 -14.42
N SER A 206 -10.38 17.16 -13.60
CA SER A 206 -9.04 16.72 -13.23
C SER A 206 -9.22 15.58 -12.24
N LEU A 207 -9.36 14.36 -12.76
CA LEU A 207 -9.49 13.21 -11.88
C LEU A 207 -8.19 12.96 -11.16
N ILE A 208 -8.30 12.88 -9.84
CA ILE A 208 -7.19 12.66 -8.96
C ILE A 208 -7.45 11.39 -8.21
N TYR A 209 -6.45 10.51 -8.25
CA TYR A 209 -6.40 9.36 -7.37
C TYR A 209 -5.32 9.61 -6.30
N ARG A 210 -5.65 9.28 -5.06
CA ARG A 210 -4.72 9.32 -3.92
C ARG A 210 -4.86 8.05 -3.13
N SER A 211 -3.77 7.54 -2.56
CA SER A 211 -3.86 6.46 -1.57
C SER A 211 -4.73 6.90 -0.40
N LEU A 212 -5.60 6.01 0.07
CA LEU A 212 -6.39 6.19 1.27
C LEU A 212 -5.51 6.15 2.53
N LEU A 213 -4.42 5.38 2.51
CA LEU A 213 -3.44 5.31 3.60
C LEU A 213 -2.42 6.46 3.50
N THR A 214 -1.91 6.90 4.65
CA THR A 214 -1.01 8.07 4.77
C THR A 214 0.44 7.73 4.45
N ALA A 215 1.29 8.73 4.25
CA ALA A 215 2.69 8.49 3.85
C ALA A 215 3.51 7.73 4.92
N PRO A 216 3.41 8.01 6.23
CA PRO A 216 4.01 7.18 7.30
C PRO A 216 3.35 5.84 7.52
N MET A 217 2.02 5.73 7.35
CA MET A 217 1.38 4.41 7.31
C MET A 217 2.00 3.58 6.18
N ILE A 218 2.28 4.19 5.04
CA ILE A 218 2.95 3.58 3.89
C ILE A 218 4.49 3.54 4.08
N ALA A 219 5.07 4.32 4.98
CA ALA A 219 6.52 4.40 5.15
C ALA A 219 7.07 3.12 5.76
N GLN A 220 6.24 2.35 6.46
CA GLN A 220 6.47 0.92 6.69
C GLN A 220 6.42 0.21 5.33
N PRO A 221 7.54 -0.28 4.79
CA PRO A 221 7.60 -0.63 3.37
C PRO A 221 6.74 -1.82 2.98
N GLN A 222 6.28 -2.57 3.96
CA GLN A 222 5.33 -3.65 3.84
C GLN A 222 3.90 -3.13 3.72
N LEU A 223 3.58 -2.07 4.46
CA LEU A 223 2.36 -1.33 4.25
C LEU A 223 2.41 -0.52 2.95
N GLN A 224 3.59 -0.12 2.47
CA GLN A 224 3.72 0.39 1.10
C GLN A 224 3.27 -0.63 0.07
N LEU A 225 3.67 -1.90 0.24
CA LEU A 225 3.23 -2.98 -0.66
C LEU A 225 1.70 -3.12 -0.64
N MET A 226 1.02 -2.79 0.47
CA MET A 226 -0.45 -2.76 0.50
C MET A 226 -1.05 -1.82 -0.55
N THR A 227 -0.41 -0.68 -0.85
CA THR A 227 -0.93 0.24 -1.89
C THR A 227 -0.93 -0.36 -3.29
N ARG A 228 -0.07 -1.38 -3.53
CA ARG A 228 -0.04 -2.14 -4.78
C ARG A 228 -0.95 -3.36 -4.73
N LEU A 229 -1.12 -3.92 -3.54
CA LEU A 229 -1.90 -5.12 -3.30
C LEU A 229 -3.38 -4.83 -3.22
N THR A 230 -3.78 -3.70 -2.67
CA THR A 230 -5.18 -3.42 -2.38
C THR A 230 -5.68 -2.30 -3.28
N TRP A 231 -6.99 -2.29 -3.49
CA TRP A 231 -7.68 -1.18 -4.14
C TRP A 231 -7.89 -0.12 -3.06
N ASN A 232 -6.86 0.58 -2.63
CA ASN A 232 -6.93 1.51 -1.50
C ASN A 232 -6.76 2.96 -1.95
N TYR A 233 -7.64 3.42 -2.84
CA TYR A 233 -7.55 4.75 -3.42
C TYR A 233 -8.84 5.56 -3.23
N ALA A 234 -8.67 6.86 -2.99
CA ALA A 234 -9.72 7.86 -3.15
C ALA A 234 -9.68 8.37 -4.59
N ILE A 235 -10.85 8.45 -5.23
CA ILE A 235 -11.03 9.14 -6.52
C ILE A 235 -11.77 10.45 -6.24
N SER A 236 -11.22 11.54 -6.77
CA SER A 236 -11.88 12.85 -6.76
C SER A 236 -11.70 13.58 -8.07
N HIS A 237 -12.40 14.69 -8.22
CA HIS A 237 -12.50 15.48 -9.45
C HIS A 237 -11.58 16.73 -9.48
N SER A 238 -10.87 17.02 -8.38
CA SER A 238 -9.89 18.11 -8.26
C SER A 238 -8.99 17.92 -7.04
N ASP A 239 -7.81 18.55 -7.02
CA ASP A 239 -6.92 18.54 -5.85
C ASP A 239 -7.53 19.34 -4.69
N GLU A 240 -8.20 20.44 -4.99
CA GLU A 240 -8.86 21.29 -3.99
C GLU A 240 -9.89 20.51 -3.19
N SER A 241 -10.70 19.68 -3.85
CA SER A 241 -11.71 18.84 -3.16
C SER A 241 -11.12 17.79 -2.23
N LEU A 242 -9.86 17.40 -2.45
CA LEU A 242 -9.14 16.47 -1.58
C LEU A 242 -8.21 17.19 -0.61
N LYS A 243 -8.10 18.51 -0.65
CA LYS A 243 -7.20 19.24 0.25
C LYS A 243 -7.51 18.96 1.71
N ASP A 244 -8.78 19.05 2.10
CA ASP A 244 -9.22 18.78 3.48
C ASP A 244 -9.08 17.30 3.85
N TRP A 245 -9.30 16.41 2.88
CA TRP A 245 -9.02 14.97 3.05
C TRP A 245 -7.54 14.71 3.33
N ILE A 246 -6.65 15.36 2.57
CA ILE A 246 -5.20 15.25 2.74
C ILE A 246 -4.80 15.80 4.10
N VAL A 247 -5.28 17.00 4.48
CA VAL A 247 -5.00 17.61 5.78
C VAL A 247 -5.45 16.72 6.92
N LEU A 248 -6.66 16.13 6.83
CA LEU A 248 -7.10 15.19 7.86
C LEU A 248 -6.21 13.96 7.88
N ARG A 249 -5.98 13.33 6.74
CA ARG A 249 -5.16 12.12 6.65
C ARG A 249 -3.80 12.37 7.33
N ASP A 250 -3.16 13.49 7.03
CA ASP A 250 -1.88 13.89 7.63
C ASP A 250 -2.02 14.23 9.14
N GLY A 251 -3.20 14.66 9.60
CA GLY A 251 -3.52 14.84 11.02
C GLY A 251 -3.75 13.53 11.77
N VAL A 252 -4.49 12.60 11.17
CA VAL A 252 -4.70 11.22 11.64
C VAL A 252 -3.36 10.52 11.79
N GLU A 253 -2.51 10.63 10.78
CA GLU A 253 -1.15 10.13 10.81
C GLU A 253 -0.36 10.59 12.03
N LYS A 254 -0.32 11.90 12.29
CA LYS A 254 0.39 12.45 13.46
C LYS A 254 -0.19 11.93 14.77
N PHE A 255 -1.49 11.69 14.81
CA PHE A 255 -2.16 11.13 15.99
C PHE A 255 -1.86 9.64 16.20
N THR A 256 -1.69 8.89 15.11
CA THR A 256 -1.33 7.46 15.14
C THR A 256 0.17 7.19 15.27
N ALA A 257 1.03 8.18 15.02
CA ALA A 257 2.48 8.04 15.10
C ALA A 257 2.91 7.67 16.53
N GLY A 258 3.40 6.44 16.71
CA GLY A 258 3.86 5.92 18.00
C GLY A 258 2.78 5.26 18.87
N ASN A 259 1.57 5.07 18.34
CA ASN A 259 0.50 4.33 19.00
C ASN A 259 0.10 3.11 18.15
N ASP A 260 -0.23 1.99 18.79
CA ASP A 260 -0.95 0.90 18.12
C ASP A 260 -2.34 1.39 17.72
N ALA A 261 -2.46 1.77 16.45
CA ALA A 261 -3.68 2.32 15.89
C ALA A 261 -4.26 1.41 14.81
N ASP A 262 -5.57 1.20 14.91
CA ASP A 262 -6.34 0.55 13.86
C ASP A 262 -6.95 1.64 12.98
N VAL A 263 -6.80 1.52 11.67
CA VAL A 263 -7.30 2.52 10.72
C VAL A 263 -8.19 1.85 9.69
N TRP A 264 -9.42 2.30 9.60
CA TRP A 264 -10.35 1.97 8.52
C TRP A 264 -10.51 3.18 7.61
N VAL A 265 -10.48 2.93 6.32
CA VAL A 265 -10.73 3.93 5.28
C VAL A 265 -11.72 3.37 4.29
N GLY A 266 -12.58 4.19 3.73
CA GLY A 266 -13.51 3.71 2.74
C GLY A 266 -14.25 4.80 2.01
N THR A 267 -15.18 4.36 1.17
CA THR A 267 -15.96 5.26 0.34
C THR A 267 -17.45 4.96 0.45
N SER A 268 -18.29 5.94 0.16
CA SER A 268 -19.75 5.77 0.24
C SER A 268 -20.50 6.62 -0.78
N GLY A 269 -21.54 6.03 -1.36
CA GLY A 269 -22.39 6.67 -2.38
C GLY A 269 -21.65 6.95 -3.69
N VAL A 270 -22.41 7.37 -4.70
CA VAL A 270 -21.87 7.80 -6.00
C VAL A 270 -22.03 9.31 -6.11
N ALA A 271 -20.96 10.01 -6.47
CA ALA A 271 -20.99 11.44 -6.71
C ALA A 271 -21.95 11.71 -7.88
N LYS A 272 -22.78 12.75 -7.72
CA LYS A 272 -23.67 13.19 -8.79
C LYS A 272 -23.06 14.36 -9.53
N VAL A 273 -23.46 14.53 -10.77
CA VAL A 273 -22.88 15.52 -11.65
C VAL A 273 -23.99 16.11 -12.52
N VAL A 274 -23.96 17.43 -12.72
CA VAL A 274 -24.96 18.15 -13.52
C VAL A 274 -24.34 18.39 -14.89
N GLY A 275 -24.94 17.82 -15.93
CA GLY A 275 -24.50 18.03 -17.31
C GLY A 275 -24.89 19.41 -17.84
N VAL A 276 -24.37 19.76 -19.01
CA VAL A 276 -24.63 21.07 -19.66
C VAL A 276 -26.13 21.33 -19.91
N ALA A 277 -26.92 20.26 -20.06
CA ALA A 277 -28.37 20.31 -20.25
C ALA A 277 -29.17 20.42 -18.93
N GLY A 278 -28.52 20.57 -17.77
CA GLY A 278 -29.14 20.65 -16.45
C GLY A 278 -29.54 19.29 -15.84
N ASN A 279 -29.36 18.19 -16.57
CA ASN A 279 -29.69 16.85 -16.07
C ASN A 279 -28.63 16.35 -15.09
N GLN A 280 -29.08 15.75 -13.98
CA GLN A 280 -28.23 15.08 -13.00
C GLN A 280 -27.99 13.62 -13.37
N TRP A 281 -26.75 13.15 -13.22
CA TRP A 281 -26.39 11.76 -13.41
C TRP A 281 -25.34 11.30 -12.39
N ASP A 282 -25.25 10.00 -12.17
CA ASP A 282 -24.27 9.38 -11.27
C ASP A 282 -22.91 9.27 -11.98
N PHE A 283 -21.83 9.72 -11.34
CA PHE A 283 -20.52 9.79 -11.95
C PHE A 283 -19.73 8.50 -11.80
N TYR A 284 -19.38 7.90 -12.93
CA TYR A 284 -18.54 6.71 -13.03
C TYR A 284 -17.31 7.00 -13.87
N LEU A 285 -16.19 6.34 -13.60
CA LEU A 285 -15.07 6.34 -14.53
C LEU A 285 -15.41 5.54 -15.79
N GLN A 286 -16.19 4.45 -15.66
CA GLN A 286 -16.64 3.62 -16.78
C GLN A 286 -18.01 3.03 -16.48
N HIS A 287 -19.11 3.75 -16.75
CA HIS A 287 -20.44 3.29 -16.37
C HIS A 287 -20.77 1.85 -16.85
N PRO A 288 -21.36 0.98 -16.00
CA PRO A 288 -21.70 1.17 -14.58
C PRO A 288 -20.59 0.78 -13.58
N LYS A 289 -19.36 0.61 -14.05
CA LYS A 289 -18.16 0.29 -13.25
C LYS A 289 -17.39 1.54 -12.78
N PHE A 290 -16.74 1.39 -11.63
CA PHE A 290 -15.83 2.36 -10.99
C PHE A 290 -16.53 3.68 -10.67
N PRO A 291 -17.49 3.69 -9.72
CA PRO A 291 -18.15 4.91 -9.28
C PRO A 291 -17.13 5.89 -8.69
N VAL A 292 -17.29 7.17 -9.02
CA VAL A 292 -16.62 8.23 -8.28
C VAL A 292 -17.39 8.40 -6.98
N PRO A 293 -16.76 8.23 -5.81
CA PRO A 293 -17.48 8.17 -4.55
C PRO A 293 -18.02 9.53 -4.13
N LYS A 294 -19.21 9.56 -3.54
CA LYS A 294 -19.81 10.78 -2.96
C LYS A 294 -19.13 11.20 -1.67
N TYR A 295 -18.69 10.23 -0.88
CA TYR A 295 -17.98 10.46 0.36
C TYR A 295 -16.74 9.58 0.48
N HIS A 296 -15.71 10.13 1.11
CA HIS A 296 -14.57 9.40 1.65
C HIS A 296 -14.65 9.45 3.16
N TRP A 297 -14.27 8.39 3.86
CA TRP A 297 -14.29 8.38 5.32
C TRP A 297 -13.07 7.68 5.89
N ILE A 298 -12.69 8.08 7.12
CA ILE A 298 -11.64 7.47 7.93
C ILE A 298 -12.21 7.20 9.31
N ILE A 299 -11.95 6.02 9.86
CA ILE A 299 -12.14 5.70 11.27
C ILE A 299 -10.78 5.33 11.83
N VAL A 300 -10.42 5.93 12.96
CA VAL A 300 -9.15 5.66 13.65
C VAL A 300 -9.49 5.23 15.06
N LYS A 301 -8.91 4.12 15.49
CA LYS A 301 -9.04 3.62 16.85
C LYS A 301 -7.67 3.55 17.50
N VAL A 302 -7.54 4.18 18.66
CA VAL A 302 -6.34 4.13 19.50
C VAL A 302 -6.77 3.71 20.90
N GLY A 303 -6.30 2.54 21.34
CA GLY A 303 -6.81 1.89 22.54
C GLY A 303 -8.33 1.69 22.50
N ASN A 304 -9.04 2.25 23.48
CA ASN A 304 -10.50 2.13 23.60
C ASN A 304 -11.29 3.29 22.97
N LYS A 305 -10.63 4.24 22.28
CA LYS A 305 -11.30 5.38 21.66
C LYS A 305 -11.27 5.25 20.15
N ALA A 306 -12.44 5.39 19.52
CA ALA A 306 -12.59 5.45 18.07
C ALA A 306 -13.09 6.84 17.65
N SER A 307 -12.52 7.39 16.58
CA SER A 307 -12.91 8.67 15.97
C SER A 307 -13.19 8.46 14.48
N GLY A 308 -14.32 8.97 14.01
CA GLY A 308 -14.74 8.85 12.61
C GLY A 308 -14.80 10.21 11.92
N PHE A 309 -14.40 10.25 10.66
CA PHE A 309 -14.37 11.46 9.85
C PHE A 309 -14.96 11.18 8.46
N LEU A 310 -15.70 12.15 7.94
CA LEU A 310 -16.41 12.04 6.67
C LEU A 310 -16.12 13.26 5.80
N PHE A 311 -15.75 13.01 4.54
CA PHE A 311 -15.45 14.03 3.54
C PHE A 311 -16.41 13.90 2.41
N ARG A 312 -17.04 15.01 2.03
CA ARG A 312 -17.93 15.05 0.90
C ARG A 312 -17.14 15.40 -0.35
N ASN A 313 -17.13 14.48 -1.31
CA ASN A 313 -16.57 14.71 -2.63
C ASN A 313 -17.62 15.46 -3.48
N ILE A 314 -17.42 16.76 -3.68
CA ILE A 314 -18.35 17.63 -4.41
C ILE A 314 -17.72 18.07 -5.73
N PRO A 315 -18.07 17.45 -6.87
CA PRO A 315 -17.71 17.92 -8.20
C PRO A 315 -17.90 19.43 -8.43
N PRO A 316 -17.06 20.10 -9.25
CA PRO A 316 -17.01 21.57 -9.33
C PRO A 316 -18.28 22.17 -9.92
N PHE A 317 -18.98 21.43 -10.77
CA PHE A 317 -20.25 21.85 -11.38
C PHE A 317 -21.48 21.52 -10.50
N MET A 318 -21.28 21.06 -9.26
CA MET A 318 -22.33 20.97 -8.23
C MET A 318 -22.27 22.10 -7.21
N SER A 319 -21.22 22.95 -7.22
CA SER A 319 -21.12 24.11 -6.30
C SER A 319 -21.76 25.38 -6.86
N THR A 320 -22.37 25.33 -8.04
CA THR A 320 -23.12 26.45 -8.61
C THR A 320 -24.60 26.34 -8.25
N HIS A 321 -24.92 26.81 -7.05
CA HIS A 321 -26.18 27.49 -6.73
C HIS A 321 -25.86 28.73 -5.92
#